data_AF-A0ABD1BUP3-F1
#
_entry.id   AF-A0ABD1BUP3-F1
#
_cell.length_a   1.000
_cell.length_b   1.000
_cell.length_c   1.000
_cell.angle_alpha   90.00
_cell.angle_beta   90.00
_cell.angle_gamma   90.00
#
_symmetry.space_group_name_H-M   'P 1'
#
loop_
_entity.id
_entity.type
_entity.pdbx_description
1 polymer ?
#
loop_
_entity_poly.entity_id
_entity_poly.type
_entity_poly.pdbx_seq_one_letter_code
_entity_poly.pdbx_strand_id
1 'polypeptide(L)'
;MNLCVNCKGGTMFRSSKESSDEPHTCAYIFDYVKGCIDDIGEENVVQVVTDNAANNMAATKMLKLIKPNIFWTSCGTHSINLMLESISKLSKFKETIDIAKGFTIFIYAHHKTLALMRTFTKKKDIVRPGVTRFASCFLILQSLLEKREKLVSMFASSE
;
A
#
# COMPACT_ATOMS: atom_id res chain seq x y z
N MET A 1 -2.22 -10.01 10.62
CA MET A 1 -0.81 -9.53 10.59
C MET A 1 0.10 -10.60 10.00
N ASN A 2 1.05 -10.22 9.13
CA ASN A 2 1.99 -11.15 8.50
C ASN A 2 3.41 -10.89 9.00
N LEU A 3 4.19 -11.96 9.21
CA LEU A 3 5.60 -11.89 9.56
C LEU A 3 6.43 -12.53 8.45
N CYS A 4 7.41 -11.75 7.98
CA CYS A 4 8.40 -12.22 7.02
C CYS A 4 9.78 -12.00 7.64
N VAL A 5 10.65 -12.99 7.51
CA VAL A 5 12.03 -12.93 7.95
C VAL A 5 12.92 -12.80 6.71
N ASN A 6 13.91 -11.92 6.80
CA ASN A 6 14.89 -11.71 5.74
C ASN A 6 16.27 -12.07 6.26
N CYS A 7 17.00 -12.87 5.49
CA CYS A 7 18.40 -13.19 5.77
C CYS A 7 19.20 -13.26 4.46
N LYS A 8 20.48 -13.65 4.53
CA LYS A 8 21.34 -13.85 3.35
C LYS A 8 20.76 -14.86 2.34
N GLY A 9 19.94 -15.81 2.79
CA GLY A 9 19.27 -16.79 1.95
C GLY A 9 18.03 -16.25 1.22
N GLY A 10 17.60 -15.03 1.52
CA GLY A 10 16.42 -14.38 0.94
C GLY A 10 15.30 -14.15 1.96
N THR A 11 14.10 -13.89 1.44
CA THR A 11 12.89 -13.65 2.23
C THR A 11 12.13 -14.95 2.45
N MET A 12 11.75 -15.21 3.68
CA MET A 12 10.88 -16.32 4.06
C MET A 12 9.63 -15.78 4.75
N PHE A 13 8.46 -16.21 4.30
CA PHE A 13 7.23 -16.03 5.06
C PHE A 13 7.28 -16.93 6.30
N ARG A 14 7.13 -16.34 7.49
CA ARG A 14 7.24 -17.06 8.76
C ARG A 14 5.88 -17.48 9.29
N SER A 15 4.94 -16.53 9.35
CA SER A 15 3.60 -16.77 9.87
C SER A 15 2.62 -15.67 9.46
N SER A 16 1.34 -16.00 9.53
CA SER A 16 0.24 -15.05 9.47
C SER A 16 -0.70 -15.31 10.62
N LYS A 17 -1.21 -14.24 11.20
CA LYS A 17 -2.24 -14.26 12.24
C LYS A 17 -3.43 -13.48 11.72
N GLU A 18 -4.60 -14.11 11.65
CA GLU A 18 -5.84 -13.35 11.46
C GLU A 18 -6.05 -12.46 12.68
N SER A 19 -6.30 -11.18 12.44
CA SER A 19 -6.36 -10.16 13.48
C SER A 19 -7.33 -9.04 13.10
N SER A 20 -8.30 -9.31 12.21
CA SER A 20 -9.31 -8.34 11.79
C SER A 20 -10.14 -7.82 12.96
N ASP A 21 -10.43 -8.69 13.91
CA ASP A 21 -11.32 -8.42 15.05
C ASP A 21 -10.55 -7.87 16.26
N GLU A 22 -9.21 -7.86 16.18
CA GLU A 22 -8.34 -7.36 17.23
C GLU A 22 -8.02 -5.89 17.01
N PRO A 23 -8.13 -5.03 18.04
CA PRO A 23 -7.64 -3.67 17.93
C PRO A 23 -6.11 -3.71 17.82
N HIS A 24 -5.55 -3.29 16.69
CA HIS A 24 -4.09 -3.19 16.45
C HIS A 24 -3.44 -2.08 17.28
N THR A 25 -3.56 -2.16 18.60
CA THR A 25 -2.95 -1.26 19.58
C THR A 25 -1.43 -1.42 19.57
N CYS A 26 -0.71 -0.45 20.15
CA CYS A 26 0.74 -0.55 20.27
C CYS A 26 1.17 -1.77 21.09
N ALA A 27 0.44 -2.11 22.17
CA ALA A 27 0.74 -3.27 23.01
C ALA A 27 0.56 -4.58 22.23
N TYR A 28 -0.55 -4.72 21.51
CA TYR A 28 -0.81 -5.91 20.70
C TYR A 28 0.28 -6.14 19.64
N ILE A 29 0.68 -5.09 18.93
CA ILE A 29 1.76 -5.16 17.93
C ILE A 29 3.09 -5.48 18.61
N PHE A 30 3.39 -4.82 19.72
CA PHE A 30 4.60 -5.03 20.50
C PHE A 30 4.73 -6.51 20.93
N ASP A 31 3.69 -7.08 21.53
CA ASP A 31 3.70 -8.47 22.00
C ASP A 31 3.87 -9.45 20.84
N TYR A 32 3.20 -9.19 19.72
CA TYR A 32 3.30 -10.04 18.53
C TYR A 32 4.71 -10.03 17.92
N VAL A 33 5.33 -8.85 17.79
CA VAL A 33 6.70 -8.72 17.27
C VAL A 33 7.70 -9.29 18.26
N LYS A 34 7.53 -9.04 19.56
CA LYS A 34 8.38 -9.59 20.62
C LYS A 34 8.36 -11.12 20.61
N GLY A 35 7.19 -11.74 20.52
CA GLY A 35 7.07 -13.20 20.41
C GLY A 35 7.82 -13.74 19.21
N CYS A 36 7.75 -13.07 18.06
CA CYS A 36 8.53 -13.47 16.88
C CYS A 36 10.05 -13.35 17.10
N ILE A 37 10.52 -12.32 17.81
CA ILE A 37 11.95 -12.17 18.14
C ILE A 37 12.38 -13.31 19.07
N ASP A 38 11.60 -13.57 20.12
CA ASP A 38 11.91 -14.61 21.10
C ASP A 38 11.92 -16.00 20.44
N ASP A 39 11.01 -16.27 19.49
CA ASP A 39 10.96 -17.50 18.70
C ASP A 39 12.16 -17.68 17.75
N ILE A 40 12.73 -16.58 17.23
CA ILE A 40 13.89 -16.60 16.32
C ILE A 40 15.21 -16.63 17.10
N GLY A 41 15.20 -16.17 18.36
CA GLY A 41 16.40 -15.86 19.13
C GLY A 41 16.85 -14.43 18.86
N GLU A 42 16.95 -13.64 19.93
CA GLU A 42 17.32 -12.21 19.86
C GLU A 42 18.69 -12.00 19.20
N GLU A 43 19.64 -12.90 19.42
CA GLU A 43 20.96 -12.90 18.83
C GLU A 43 20.96 -13.04 17.29
N ASN A 44 19.86 -13.56 16.74
CA ASN A 44 19.68 -13.76 15.30
C ASN A 44 18.90 -12.60 14.63
N VAL A 45 18.42 -11.64 15.41
CA VAL A 45 17.61 -10.52 14.91
C VAL A 45 18.41 -9.21 14.96
N VAL A 46 18.77 -8.70 13.79
CA VAL A 46 19.47 -7.41 13.68
C VAL A 46 18.49 -6.25 13.57
N GLN A 47 17.34 -6.46 12.93
CA GLN A 47 16.44 -5.37 12.57
C GLN A 47 14.97 -5.82 12.50
N VAL A 48 14.07 -4.95 12.97
CA VAL A 48 12.64 -5.02 12.75
C VAL A 48 12.21 -3.88 11.83
N VAL A 49 11.40 -4.20 10.82
CA VAL A 49 10.85 -3.23 9.86
C VAL A 49 9.33 -3.27 9.92
N THR A 50 8.68 -2.17 10.29
CA THR A 50 7.21 -2.04 10.22
C THR A 50 6.82 -0.72 9.53
N ASP A 51 5.55 -0.55 9.17
CA ASP A 51 5.10 0.71 8.57
C ASP A 51 5.07 1.86 9.59
N ASN A 52 4.76 3.07 9.11
CA ASN A 52 4.85 4.28 9.92
C ASN A 52 3.54 4.60 10.67
N ALA A 53 2.59 3.67 10.74
CA ALA A 53 1.36 3.87 11.49
C ALA A 53 1.68 4.18 12.96
N ALA A 54 0.86 5.04 13.58
CA ALA A 54 1.11 5.54 14.93
C ALA A 54 1.30 4.42 15.96
N ASN A 55 0.51 3.34 15.88
CA ASN A 55 0.62 2.20 16.79
C ASN A 55 1.91 1.39 16.57
N ASN A 56 2.38 1.26 15.32
CA ASN A 56 3.69 0.66 15.01
C ASN A 56 4.83 1.51 15.56
N MET A 57 4.76 2.84 15.39
CA MET A 57 5.74 3.77 15.94
C MET A 57 5.78 3.74 17.49
N ALA A 58 4.64 3.55 18.14
CA ALA A 58 4.58 3.39 19.59
C ALA A 58 5.15 2.05 20.07
N ALA A 59 4.77 0.94 19.41
CA ALA A 59 5.31 -0.40 19.69
C ALA A 59 6.84 -0.43 19.54
N THR A 60 7.36 0.25 18.53
CA THR A 60 8.79 0.46 18.30
C THR A 60 9.50 1.09 19.49
N LYS A 61 8.92 2.16 20.04
CA LYS A 61 9.52 2.86 21.18
C LYS A 61 9.61 1.93 22.38
N MET A 62 8.62 1.07 22.59
CA MET A 62 8.63 0.05 23.64
C MET A 62 9.69 -1.02 23.38
N LEU A 63 9.78 -1.56 22.15
CA LEU A 63 10.80 -2.54 21.77
C LEU A 63 12.21 -1.99 21.97
N LYS A 64 12.46 -0.74 21.58
CA LYS A 64 13.79 -0.11 21.72
C LYS A 64 14.25 -0.02 23.18
N LEU A 65 13.33 0.11 24.14
CA LEU A 65 13.66 0.13 25.57
C LEU A 65 14.03 -1.27 26.09
N ILE A 66 13.39 -2.32 25.56
CA ILE A 66 13.51 -3.69 26.09
C ILE A 66 14.59 -4.49 25.34
N LYS A 67 14.79 -4.21 24.05
CA LYS A 67 15.70 -4.89 23.12
C LYS A 67 16.62 -3.85 22.46
N PRO A 68 17.47 -3.13 23.22
CA PRO A 68 18.23 -1.98 22.71
C PRO A 68 19.23 -2.31 21.60
N ASN A 69 19.60 -3.59 21.45
CA ASN A 69 20.55 -4.07 20.43
C ASN A 69 19.88 -4.35 19.08
N ILE A 70 18.55 -4.37 19.01
CA ILE A 70 17.80 -4.59 17.77
C ILE A 70 17.44 -3.25 17.15
N PHE A 71 17.84 -3.02 15.90
CA PHE A 71 17.44 -1.82 15.18
C PHE A 71 15.96 -1.89 14.81
N TRP A 72 15.29 -0.75 14.88
CA TRP A 72 13.98 -0.60 14.27
C TRP A 72 14.01 0.49 13.23
N THR A 73 13.39 0.22 12.08
CA THR A 73 13.25 1.19 11.00
C THR A 73 11.86 1.18 10.40
N SER A 74 11.42 2.35 9.96
CA SER A 74 10.25 2.50 9.13
C SER A 74 10.38 1.78 7.79
N CYS A 75 9.26 1.27 7.29
CA CYS A 75 9.17 0.72 5.94
C CYS A 75 9.44 1.82 4.90
N GLY A 76 10.48 1.64 4.09
CA GLY A 76 10.83 2.56 3.01
C GLY A 76 9.69 2.76 2.00
N THR A 77 9.04 1.67 1.59
CA THR A 77 7.91 1.72 0.66
C THR A 77 6.73 2.51 1.23
N HIS A 78 6.42 2.32 2.51
CA HIS A 78 5.36 3.09 3.17
C HIS A 78 5.73 4.58 3.28
N SER A 79 6.99 4.87 3.58
CA SER A 79 7.51 6.24 3.63
C SER A 79 7.40 6.95 2.27
N ILE A 80 7.73 6.27 1.17
CA ILE A 80 7.50 6.78 -0.20
C ILE A 80 6.02 7.01 -0.47
N ASN A 81 5.16 6.09 -0.05
CA ASN A 81 3.72 6.22 -0.21
C ASN A 81 3.17 7.46 0.53
N LEU A 82 3.68 7.80 1.71
CA LEU A 82 3.32 9.02 2.44
C LEU A 82 3.86 10.30 1.75
N MET A 83 5.06 10.24 1.16
CA MET A 83 5.56 11.36 0.34
C MET A 83 4.64 11.62 -0.86
N LEU A 84 4.23 10.56 -1.56
CA LEU A 84 3.28 10.65 -2.67
C LEU A 84 1.91 11.17 -2.22
N GLU A 85 1.44 10.77 -1.03
CA GLU A 85 0.22 11.35 -0.44
C GLU A 85 0.35 12.86 -0.28
N SER A 86 1.46 13.31 0.29
CA SER A 86 1.71 14.73 0.55
C SER A 86 1.76 15.53 -0.75
N ILE A 87 2.43 15.01 -1.77
CA ILE A 87 2.46 15.59 -3.12
C ILE A 87 1.05 15.64 -3.71
N SER A 88 0.24 14.59 -3.56
CA SER A 88 -1.12 14.53 -4.10
C SER A 88 -2.06 15.60 -3.54
N LYS A 89 -1.76 16.13 -2.34
CA LYS A 89 -2.54 17.17 -1.67
C LYS A 89 -2.16 18.59 -2.09
N LEU A 90 -1.03 18.79 -2.79
CA LEU A 90 -0.62 20.10 -3.28
C LEU A 90 -1.66 20.60 -4.31
N SER A 91 -2.01 21.88 -4.22
CA SER A 91 -3.03 22.51 -5.09
C SER A 91 -2.79 22.25 -6.57
N LYS A 92 -1.52 22.27 -7.00
CA LYS A 92 -1.08 21.97 -8.37
C LYS A 92 -1.53 20.59 -8.89
N PHE A 93 -1.65 19.59 -8.03
CA PHE A 93 -1.95 18.21 -8.43
C PHE A 93 -3.34 17.75 -7.98
N LYS A 94 -3.84 18.29 -6.88
CA LYS A 94 -5.06 17.84 -6.20
C LYS A 94 -6.26 17.79 -7.15
N GLU A 95 -6.51 18.88 -7.89
CA GLU A 95 -7.67 18.97 -8.78
C GLU A 95 -7.64 17.90 -9.88
N THR A 96 -6.48 17.75 -10.56
CA THR A 96 -6.31 16.73 -11.60
C THR A 96 -6.50 15.31 -11.04
N ILE A 97 -5.98 15.04 -9.85
CA ILE A 97 -6.14 13.74 -9.18
C ILE A 97 -7.60 13.47 -8.84
N ASP A 98 -8.33 14.48 -8.34
CA ASP A 98 -9.74 14.33 -7.97
C ASP A 98 -10.62 14.10 -9.21
N ILE A 99 -10.37 14.80 -10.32
CA ILE A 99 -11.05 14.55 -11.60
C ILE A 99 -10.78 13.13 -12.09
N ALA A 100 -9.51 12.70 -12.09
CA ALA A 100 -9.14 11.35 -12.52
C ALA A 100 -9.77 10.26 -11.65
N LYS A 101 -9.86 10.47 -10.34
CA LYS A 101 -10.57 9.58 -9.41
C LYS A 101 -12.06 9.54 -9.73
N GLY A 102 -12.72 10.68 -9.88
CA GLY A 102 -14.14 10.75 -10.21
C GLY A 102 -14.47 10.02 -11.51
N PHE A 103 -13.66 10.26 -12.55
CA PHE A 103 -13.77 9.55 -13.83
C PHE A 103 -13.59 8.04 -13.69
N THR A 104 -12.58 7.60 -12.95
CA THR A 104 -12.33 6.17 -12.72
C THR A 104 -13.48 5.55 -11.92
N ILE A 105 -13.95 6.21 -10.87
CA ILE A 105 -15.12 5.75 -10.08
C ILE A 105 -16.33 5.59 -10.99
N PHE A 106 -16.64 6.58 -11.84
CA PHE A 106 -17.74 6.50 -12.78
C PHE A 106 -17.64 5.27 -13.70
N ILE A 107 -16.49 5.03 -14.33
CA ILE A 107 -16.31 3.88 -15.22
C ILE A 107 -16.57 2.56 -14.47
N TYR A 108 -15.99 2.37 -13.30
CA TYR A 108 -16.08 1.10 -12.58
C TYR A 108 -17.39 0.91 -11.83
N ALA A 109 -18.10 1.98 -11.48
CA ALA A 109 -19.41 1.91 -10.83
C ALA A 109 -20.53 1.48 -11.80
N HIS A 110 -20.35 1.64 -13.11
CA HIS A 110 -21.37 1.36 -14.11
C HIS A 110 -20.98 0.20 -15.02
N HIS A 111 -21.68 -0.94 -14.90
CA HIS A 111 -21.34 -2.18 -15.63
C HIS A 111 -21.27 -1.99 -17.16
N LYS A 112 -22.17 -1.21 -17.77
CA LYS A 112 -22.15 -0.94 -19.21
C LYS A 112 -20.92 -0.11 -19.61
N THR A 113 -20.65 0.96 -18.89
CA THR A 113 -19.48 1.82 -19.11
C THR A 113 -18.17 1.04 -18.91
N LEU A 114 -18.10 0.20 -17.89
CA LEU A 114 -16.96 -0.70 -17.65
C LEU A 114 -16.77 -1.70 -18.80
N ALA A 115 -17.85 -2.31 -19.28
CA ALA A 115 -17.81 -3.25 -20.40
C ALA A 115 -17.31 -2.55 -21.67
N LEU A 116 -17.84 -1.37 -21.97
CA LEU A 116 -17.43 -0.56 -23.12
C LEU A 116 -15.96 -0.16 -23.01
N MET A 117 -15.51 0.32 -21.85
CA MET A 117 -14.09 0.62 -21.61
C MET A 117 -13.20 -0.59 -21.88
N ARG A 118 -13.60 -1.78 -21.44
CA ARG A 118 -12.85 -3.02 -21.68
C ARG A 118 -12.82 -3.41 -23.16
N THR A 119 -13.86 -3.15 -23.93
CA THR A 119 -13.84 -3.33 -25.40
C THR A 119 -12.77 -2.44 -26.04
N PHE A 120 -12.78 -1.14 -25.75
CA PHE A 120 -11.85 -0.17 -26.33
C PHE A 120 -10.40 -0.36 -25.84
N THR A 121 -10.21 -0.83 -24.61
CA THR A 121 -8.89 -1.00 -24.00
C THR A 121 -8.30 -2.39 -24.16
N LYS A 122 -8.95 -3.30 -24.88
CA LYS A 122 -8.56 -4.72 -25.01
C LYS A 122 -8.45 -5.40 -23.64
N LYS A 123 -9.46 -5.19 -22.80
CA LYS A 123 -9.58 -5.68 -21.41
C LYS A 123 -8.48 -5.19 -20.46
N LYS A 124 -7.73 -4.15 -20.83
CA LYS A 124 -6.72 -3.55 -19.95
C LYS A 124 -7.37 -2.55 -19.01
N ASP A 125 -7.49 -2.92 -17.74
CA ASP A 125 -8.04 -2.04 -16.71
C ASP A 125 -7.21 -0.75 -16.52
N ILE A 126 -7.91 0.30 -16.10
CA ILE A 126 -7.32 1.59 -15.69
C ILE A 126 -6.63 1.45 -14.31
N VAL A 127 -7.28 0.78 -13.35
CA VAL A 127 -6.76 0.59 -11.99
C VAL A 127 -5.80 -0.60 -11.97
N ARG A 128 -4.63 -0.44 -11.36
CA ARG A 128 -3.62 -1.50 -11.22
C ARG A 128 -3.72 -2.16 -9.84
N PRO A 129 -4.04 -3.47 -9.73
CA PRO A 129 -4.09 -4.18 -8.45
C PRO A 129 -2.74 -4.23 -7.73
N GLY A 130 -2.75 -4.32 -6.39
CA GLY A 130 -1.55 -4.57 -5.58
C GLY A 130 -0.68 -3.34 -5.28
N VAL A 131 -1.12 -2.13 -5.64
CA VAL A 131 -0.37 -0.90 -5.43
C VAL A 131 -0.78 -0.26 -4.10
N THR A 132 0.17 0.34 -3.39
CA THR A 132 -0.12 1.08 -2.15
C THR A 132 -1.09 2.24 -2.39
N ARG A 133 -1.97 2.50 -1.42
CA ARG A 133 -3.14 3.40 -1.54
C ARG A 133 -2.87 4.76 -2.21
N PHE A 134 -1.73 5.40 -1.94
CA PHE A 134 -1.44 6.74 -2.47
C PHE A 134 -0.70 6.71 -3.80
N ALA A 135 0.24 5.77 -3.97
CA ALA A 135 0.86 5.50 -5.26
C ALA A 135 -0.19 5.15 -6.34
N SER A 136 -1.30 4.52 -5.95
CA SER A 136 -2.42 4.21 -6.85
C SER A 136 -2.95 5.43 -7.61
N CYS A 137 -2.96 6.63 -7.02
CA CYS A 137 -3.46 7.83 -7.71
C CYS A 137 -2.58 8.20 -8.90
N PHE A 138 -1.26 8.15 -8.73
CA PHE A 138 -0.29 8.47 -9.79
C PHE A 138 -0.28 7.39 -10.87
N LEU A 139 -0.42 6.12 -10.50
CA LEU A 139 -0.53 5.03 -11.48
C LEU A 139 -1.84 5.09 -12.27
N ILE A 140 -2.95 5.51 -11.64
CA ILE A 140 -4.20 5.77 -12.35
C ILE A 140 -4.00 6.88 -13.38
N LEU A 141 -3.36 7.99 -13.01
CA LEU A 141 -3.04 9.08 -13.95
C LEU A 141 -2.19 8.59 -15.12
N GLN A 142 -1.12 7.82 -14.85
CA GLN A 142 -0.29 7.22 -15.89
C GLN A 142 -1.11 6.30 -16.80
N SER A 143 -1.95 5.45 -16.22
CA SER A 143 -2.80 4.50 -16.93
C SER A 143 -3.86 5.18 -17.80
N LEU A 144 -4.42 6.31 -17.33
CA LEU A 144 -5.32 7.15 -18.11
C LEU A 144 -4.59 7.80 -19.29
N LEU A 145 -3.37 8.29 -19.08
CA LEU A 145 -2.55 8.88 -20.15
C LEU A 145 -2.21 7.83 -21.22
N GLU A 146 -1.75 6.64 -20.83
CA GLU A 146 -1.47 5.51 -21.71
C GLU A 146 -2.70 5.06 -22.54
N LYS A 147 -3.91 5.29 -22.02
CA LYS A 147 -5.18 4.88 -22.65
C LYS A 147 -5.95 6.04 -23.23
N ARG A 148 -5.39 7.26 -23.26
CA ARG A 148 -6.10 8.50 -23.59
C ARG A 148 -6.87 8.39 -24.90
N GLU A 149 -6.21 7.99 -25.98
CA GLU A 149 -6.83 7.91 -27.31
C GLU A 149 -8.03 6.94 -27.31
N LYS A 150 -7.85 5.75 -26.72
CA LYS A 150 -8.89 4.72 -26.64
C LYS A 150 -10.08 5.18 -25.81
N LEU A 151 -9.83 5.86 -24.69
CA LEU A 151 -10.87 6.42 -23.83
C LEU A 151 -11.61 7.54 -24.55
N VAL A 152 -10.92 8.43 -25.26
CA VAL A 152 -11.56 9.48 -26.07
C VAL A 152 -12.42 8.86 -27.17
N SER A 153 -11.93 7.85 -27.88
CA SER A 153 -12.72 7.12 -28.89
C SER A 153 -13.95 6.44 -28.28
N MET A 154 -13.84 5.89 -27.07
CA MET A 154 -14.97 5.30 -26.35
C MET A 154 -16.09 6.31 -26.11
N PHE A 155 -15.77 7.54 -25.68
CA PHE A 155 -16.78 8.59 -25.44
C PHE A 155 -17.36 9.20 -26.71
N ALA A 156 -16.62 9.15 -27.82
CA ALA A 156 -17.10 9.60 -29.12
C ALA A 156 -17.89 8.50 -29.88
N SER A 157 -17.96 7.29 -29.33
CA SER A 157 -18.68 6.17 -29.94
C SER A 157 -20.19 6.40 -29.91
N SER A 158 -20.87 5.88 -30.92
CA SER A 158 -22.34 5.82 -30.97
C SER A 158 -22.92 4.52 -30.39
N GLU A 159 -22.06 3.60 -29.94
CA GLU A 159 -22.44 2.43 -29.11
C GLU A 159 -22.90 2.86 -27.72
#